data_AF-A0A8T7AIA7-F1
#
_entry.id   AF-A0A8T7AIA7-F1
#
_cell.length_a   1.000
_cell.length_b   1.000
_cell.length_c   1.000
_cell.angle_alpha   90.00
_cell.angle_beta   90.00
_cell.angle_gamma   90.00
#
_symmetry.space_group_name_H-M   'P 1'
#
loop_
_entity.id
_entity.type
_entity.pdbx_description
1 polymer ?
#
loop_
_entity_poly.entity_id
_entity_poly.type
_entity_poly.pdbx_seq_one_letter_code
_entity_poly.pdbx_strand_id
1 'polypeptide(L)'
;MTDTSRLATKRRASLALFDTVKQIDTITAPAYLTPAQRTDFAMAQRFLQAYTGSLGTFNSYRRDVGLLLQWTWHIADKVLVDVKRDDMEAFIRFCRKPPSAWIGIKKAPRFRVKDGTRQPNPEWRTFVVTVSKSAFKKGMSPDQDCVR
;
A
#
# COMPACT_ATOMS: atom_id res chain seq x y z
N MET A 1 1.82 6.77 -25.55
CA MET A 1 2.32 6.99 -24.17
C MET A 1 3.72 6.39 -24.09
N THR A 2 4.74 7.22 -23.89
CA THR A 2 6.16 6.89 -24.03
C THR A 2 6.70 6.07 -22.85
N ASP A 3 7.59 5.12 -23.13
CA ASP A 3 8.22 4.15 -22.21
C ASP A 3 8.80 4.77 -20.91
N THR A 4 9.24 6.03 -21.00
CA THR A 4 9.73 6.83 -19.87
C THR A 4 8.68 7.06 -18.77
N SER A 5 7.38 7.13 -19.11
CA SER A 5 6.33 7.35 -18.11
C SER A 5 6.04 6.10 -17.27
N ARG A 6 6.19 4.88 -17.84
CA ARG A 6 6.03 3.60 -17.12
C ARG A 6 7.14 3.35 -16.11
N LEU A 7 8.38 3.73 -16.44
CA LEU A 7 9.51 3.66 -15.51
C LEU A 7 9.37 4.64 -14.32
N ALA A 8 8.73 5.79 -14.54
CA ALA A 8 8.53 6.80 -13.49
C ALA A 8 7.52 6.35 -12.41
N THR A 9 6.47 5.61 -12.78
CA THR A 9 5.43 5.15 -11.84
C THR A 9 5.95 4.11 -10.85
N LYS A 10 6.90 3.25 -11.26
CA LYS A 10 7.55 2.27 -10.38
C LYS A 10 8.34 2.89 -9.22
N ARG A 11 8.70 4.19 -9.31
CA ARG A 11 9.55 4.90 -8.34
C ARG A 11 8.77 5.72 -7.31
N ARG A 12 7.43 5.77 -7.37
CA ARG A 12 6.62 6.54 -6.43
C ARG A 12 5.85 5.61 -5.50
N ALA A 13 5.98 5.83 -4.20
CA ALA A 13 5.18 5.13 -3.21
C ALA A 13 3.73 5.62 -3.27
N SER A 14 2.78 4.69 -3.19
CA SER A 14 1.36 5.04 -3.11
C SER A 14 0.95 5.39 -1.68
N LEU A 15 -0.03 6.29 -1.57
CA LEU A 15 -0.74 6.57 -0.33
C LEU A 15 -1.61 5.39 0.08
N ALA A 16 -1.79 5.20 1.39
CA ALA A 16 -2.68 4.17 1.92
C ALA A 16 -4.11 4.34 1.40
N LEU A 17 -4.70 3.25 0.88
CA LEU A 17 -6.06 3.26 0.36
C LEU A 17 -7.11 3.07 1.46
N PHE A 18 -6.82 2.21 2.44
CA PHE A 18 -7.76 1.82 3.49
C PHE A 18 -7.20 2.12 4.88
N ASP A 19 -8.02 2.76 5.71
CA ASP A 19 -7.61 3.28 7.01
C ASP A 19 -7.73 2.25 8.14
N THR A 20 -8.65 2.43 9.09
CA THR A 20 -8.88 1.51 10.20
C THR A 20 -10.26 0.88 10.04
N VAL A 21 -10.53 -0.18 10.79
CA VAL A 21 -11.85 -0.83 10.81
C VAL A 21 -12.97 0.16 11.15
N LYS A 22 -12.70 1.17 12.00
CA LYS A 22 -13.67 2.21 12.37
C LYS A 22 -14.03 3.16 11.23
N GLN A 23 -13.26 3.17 10.15
CA GLN A 23 -13.40 4.09 9.03
C GLN A 23 -13.80 3.37 7.73
N ILE A 24 -13.95 2.04 7.75
CA ILE A 24 -14.19 1.27 6.53
C ILE A 24 -15.56 1.56 5.92
N ASP A 25 -16.54 1.95 6.73
CA ASP A 25 -17.90 2.25 6.28
C ASP A 25 -18.06 3.69 5.77
N THR A 26 -17.13 4.59 6.14
CA THR A 26 -17.19 6.01 5.78
C THR A 26 -16.18 6.38 4.68
N ILE A 27 -15.24 5.49 4.37
CA ILE A 27 -14.22 5.75 3.36
C ILE A 27 -14.82 5.76 1.96
N THR A 28 -14.34 6.70 1.13
CA THR A 28 -14.71 6.84 -0.27
C THR A 28 -13.49 6.64 -1.17
N ALA A 29 -13.74 6.18 -2.39
CA ALA A 29 -12.69 5.98 -3.39
C ALA A 29 -12.02 7.33 -3.73
N PRO A 30 -10.67 7.42 -3.72
CA PRO A 30 -9.96 8.65 -4.03
C PRO A 30 -10.37 9.28 -5.36
N ALA A 31 -10.43 10.62 -5.41
CA ALA A 31 -10.93 11.38 -6.55
C ALA A 31 -10.17 11.13 -7.87
N TYR A 32 -8.89 10.76 -7.78
CA TYR A 32 -8.02 10.52 -8.93
C TYR A 32 -8.21 9.13 -9.57
N LEU A 33 -8.98 8.22 -8.98
CA LEU A 33 -9.16 6.88 -9.53
C LEU A 33 -10.06 6.89 -10.77
N THR A 34 -9.69 6.09 -11.77
CA THR A 34 -10.52 5.83 -12.96
C THR A 34 -11.79 5.06 -12.56
N PRO A 35 -12.85 5.05 -13.40
CA PRO A 35 -14.07 4.29 -13.09
C PRO A 35 -13.81 2.80 -12.79
N ALA A 36 -12.92 2.15 -13.55
CA ALA A 36 -12.58 0.75 -13.34
C ALA A 36 -11.80 0.53 -12.02
N GLN A 37 -10.87 1.43 -11.67
CA GLN A 37 -10.18 1.38 -10.37
C GLN A 37 -11.12 1.65 -9.18
N ARG A 38 -12.18 2.45 -9.37
CA ARG A 38 -13.21 2.65 -8.35
C ARG A 38 -14.02 1.38 -8.11
N THR A 39 -14.28 0.60 -9.16
CA THR A 39 -14.89 -0.73 -9.03
C THR A 39 -13.99 -1.66 -8.21
N ASP A 40 -12.69 -1.73 -8.52
CA ASP A 40 -11.70 -2.49 -7.74
C ASP A 40 -11.68 -2.06 -6.27
N PHE A 41 -11.65 -0.75 -6.02
CA PHE A 41 -11.69 -0.19 -4.67
C PHE A 41 -12.95 -0.61 -3.92
N ALA A 42 -14.13 -0.52 -4.56
CA ALA A 42 -15.40 -0.89 -3.95
C ALA A 42 -15.50 -2.39 -3.65
N MET A 43 -14.96 -3.25 -4.52
CA MET A 43 -14.86 -4.69 -4.26
C MET A 43 -13.97 -4.96 -3.04
N ALA A 44 -12.79 -4.35 -2.97
CA ALA A 44 -11.88 -4.48 -1.84
C ALA A 44 -12.48 -3.93 -0.54
N GLN A 45 -13.19 -2.80 -0.58
CA GLN A 45 -13.89 -2.24 0.58
C GLN A 45 -14.93 -3.23 1.13
N ARG A 46 -15.80 -3.78 0.26
CA ARG A 46 -16.80 -4.79 0.64
C ARG A 46 -16.16 -6.05 1.21
N PHE A 47 -15.08 -6.52 0.59
CA PHE A 47 -14.30 -7.64 1.11
C PHE A 47 -13.80 -7.36 2.53
N LEU A 48 -13.22 -6.17 2.79
CA LEU A 48 -12.75 -5.80 4.13
C LEU A 48 -13.88 -5.64 5.15
N GLN A 49 -15.04 -5.14 4.74
CA GLN A 49 -16.23 -5.01 5.60
C GLN A 49 -16.69 -6.38 6.14
N ALA A 50 -16.54 -7.46 5.36
CA ALA A 50 -16.89 -8.82 5.80
C ALA A 50 -16.01 -9.34 6.96
N TYR A 51 -14.89 -8.68 7.29
CA TYR A 51 -13.97 -9.11 8.33
C TYR A 51 -13.83 -8.10 9.49
N THR A 52 -14.75 -7.14 9.64
CA THR A 52 -14.71 -6.15 10.73
C THR A 52 -14.80 -6.78 12.13
N GLY A 53 -15.41 -7.97 12.25
CA GLY A 53 -15.49 -8.73 13.50
C GLY A 53 -14.16 -9.37 13.97
N SER A 54 -13.14 -9.43 13.11
CA SER A 54 -11.80 -9.92 13.49
C SER A 54 -10.74 -8.87 13.15
N LEU A 55 -10.34 -8.09 14.16
CA LEU A 55 -9.38 -6.98 13.98
C LEU A 55 -8.03 -7.47 13.41
N GLY A 56 -7.57 -8.65 13.82
CA GLY A 56 -6.34 -9.26 13.31
C GLY A 56 -6.45 -9.60 11.81
N THR A 57 -7.53 -10.29 11.43
CA THR A 57 -7.80 -10.65 10.03
C THR A 57 -7.99 -9.41 9.16
N PHE A 58 -8.80 -8.46 9.61
CA PHE A 58 -9.01 -7.18 8.93
C PHE A 58 -7.68 -6.47 8.66
N ASN A 59 -6.80 -6.37 9.66
CA ASN A 59 -5.53 -5.67 9.50
C ASN A 59 -4.59 -6.36 8.51
N SER A 60 -4.52 -7.69 8.53
CA SER A 60 -3.74 -8.45 7.56
C SER A 60 -4.30 -8.28 6.14
N TYR A 61 -5.60 -8.51 5.95
CA TYR A 61 -6.25 -8.36 4.64
C TYR A 61 -6.18 -6.95 4.10
N ARG A 62 -6.40 -5.94 4.94
CA ARG A 62 -6.30 -4.53 4.54
C ARG A 62 -4.90 -4.15 4.07
N ARG A 63 -3.85 -4.70 4.70
CA ARG A 63 -2.48 -4.53 4.24
C ARG A 63 -2.29 -5.17 2.86
N ASP A 64 -2.69 -6.43 2.73
CA ASP A 64 -2.34 -7.24 1.56
C ASP A 64 -3.19 -6.87 0.33
N VAL A 65 -4.50 -6.66 0.50
CA VAL A 65 -5.42 -6.16 -0.54
C VAL A 65 -5.04 -4.74 -0.96
N GLY A 66 -4.74 -3.86 0.01
CA GLY A 66 -4.28 -2.50 -0.29
C GLY A 66 -3.00 -2.50 -1.13
N LEU A 67 -2.05 -3.38 -0.81
CA LEU A 67 -0.81 -3.53 -1.57
C LEU A 67 -1.06 -4.07 -2.98
N LEU A 68 -1.93 -5.06 -3.14
CA LEU A 68 -2.30 -5.62 -4.45
C LEU A 68 -2.93 -4.55 -5.36
N LEU A 69 -3.88 -3.77 -4.85
CA LEU A 69 -4.49 -2.67 -5.62
C LEU A 69 -3.45 -1.63 -6.06
N GLN A 70 -2.59 -1.21 -5.14
CA GLN A 70 -1.56 -0.23 -5.48
C GLN A 70 -0.57 -0.79 -6.51
N TRP A 71 -0.20 -2.07 -6.42
CA TRP A 71 0.69 -2.71 -7.39
C TRP A 71 0.02 -2.85 -8.77
N THR A 72 -1.23 -3.32 -8.81
CA THR A 72 -1.98 -3.47 -10.07
C THR A 72 -2.12 -2.12 -10.78
N TRP A 73 -2.54 -1.07 -10.06
CA TRP A 73 -2.77 0.23 -10.65
C TRP A 73 -1.50 1.01 -11.03
N HIS A 74 -0.44 0.91 -10.23
CA HIS A 74 0.73 1.78 -10.39
C HIS A 74 1.95 1.07 -11.00
N ILE A 75 1.97 -0.27 -11.02
CA ILE A 75 3.13 -1.03 -11.51
C ILE A 75 2.73 -1.92 -12.67
N ALA A 76 1.65 -2.68 -12.54
CA ALA A 76 1.16 -3.54 -13.62
C ALA A 76 0.37 -2.77 -14.68
N ASP A 77 -0.14 -1.58 -14.33
CA ASP A 77 -1.00 -0.75 -15.20
C ASP A 77 -2.27 -1.51 -15.61
N LYS A 78 -2.89 -2.17 -14.62
CA LYS A 78 -4.05 -3.07 -14.77
C LYS A 78 -5.09 -2.84 -13.69
N VAL A 79 -6.32 -3.22 -13.98
CA VAL A 79 -7.38 -3.42 -12.98
C VAL A 79 -7.50 -4.89 -12.61
N LEU A 80 -8.18 -5.21 -11.50
CA LEU A 80 -8.19 -6.57 -10.94
C LEU A 80 -8.68 -7.64 -11.91
N VAL A 81 -9.67 -7.32 -12.76
CA VAL A 81 -10.21 -8.28 -13.74
C VAL A 81 -9.20 -8.69 -14.82
N ASP A 82 -8.17 -7.87 -15.06
CA ASP A 82 -7.13 -8.13 -16.06
C ASP A 82 -5.90 -8.85 -15.49
N VAL A 83 -5.88 -9.12 -14.18
CA VAL A 83 -4.76 -9.77 -13.50
C VAL A 83 -4.73 -11.25 -13.84
N LYS A 84 -3.61 -11.70 -14.41
CA LYS A 84 -3.37 -13.10 -14.79
C LYS A 84 -2.37 -13.75 -13.85
N ARG A 85 -2.14 -15.06 -14.04
CA ARG A 85 -1.16 -15.85 -13.27
C ARG A 85 0.24 -15.20 -13.29
N ASP A 86 0.74 -14.83 -14.45
CA ASP A 86 2.08 -14.24 -14.60
C ASP A 86 2.21 -12.89 -13.88
N ASP A 87 1.11 -12.12 -13.80
CA ASP A 87 1.05 -10.89 -13.02
C ASP A 87 1.16 -11.18 -11.53
N MET A 88 0.48 -12.22 -11.04
CA MET A 88 0.58 -12.63 -9.64
C MET A 88 2.00 -13.08 -9.29
N GLU A 89 2.70 -13.77 -10.19
CA GLU A 89 4.12 -14.09 -9.97
C GLU A 89 4.99 -12.82 -9.93
N ALA A 90 4.72 -11.85 -10.80
CA ALA A 90 5.40 -10.56 -10.79
C ALA A 90 5.11 -9.76 -9.50
N PHE A 91 3.89 -9.84 -8.99
CA PHE A 91 3.50 -9.27 -7.70
C PHE A 91 4.27 -9.91 -6.54
N ILE A 92 4.39 -11.24 -6.51
CA ILE A 92 5.17 -11.95 -5.50
C ILE A 92 6.65 -11.54 -5.57
N ARG A 93 7.23 -11.43 -6.78
CA ARG A 93 8.61 -10.93 -6.98
C ARG A 93 8.75 -9.50 -6.44
N PHE A 94 7.78 -8.63 -6.70
CA PHE A 94 7.74 -7.28 -6.14
C PHE A 94 7.67 -7.27 -4.61
N CYS A 95 6.86 -8.13 -3.99
CA CYS A 95 6.76 -8.20 -2.52
C CYS A 95 8.06 -8.67 -1.87
N ARG A 96 8.83 -9.54 -2.54
CA ARG A 96 10.13 -10.02 -2.06
C ARG A 96 11.21 -8.94 -2.16
N LYS A 97 11.18 -8.15 -3.22
CA LYS A 97 12.17 -7.10 -3.50
C LYS A 97 11.48 -5.79 -3.92
N PRO A 98 10.80 -5.11 -2.99
CA PRO A 98 10.09 -3.89 -3.31
C PRO A 98 11.09 -2.76 -3.61
N PRO A 99 10.76 -1.80 -4.49
CA PRO A 99 11.58 -0.61 -4.69
C PRO A 99 11.74 0.17 -3.38
N SER A 100 12.89 0.79 -3.15
CA SER A 100 13.19 1.57 -1.93
C SER A 100 12.14 2.63 -1.61
N ALA A 101 11.53 3.23 -2.64
CA ALA A 101 10.44 4.18 -2.49
C ALA A 101 9.23 3.61 -1.73
N TRP A 102 9.00 2.29 -1.75
CA TRP A 102 7.90 1.59 -1.07
C TRP A 102 8.26 1.10 0.34
N ILE A 103 9.50 1.33 0.77
CA ILE A 103 10.04 0.91 2.05
C ILE A 103 10.15 2.13 2.97
N GLY A 104 9.53 2.10 4.14
CA GLY A 104 9.69 3.10 5.18
C GLY A 104 10.84 2.75 6.12
N ILE A 105 11.49 3.76 6.70
CA ILE A 105 12.47 3.61 7.79
C ILE A 105 11.85 3.83 9.18
N LYS A 106 10.57 4.18 9.23
CA LYS A 106 9.79 4.41 10.44
C LYS A 106 8.37 3.88 10.27
N LYS A 107 7.74 3.48 11.39
CA LYS A 107 6.34 3.04 11.44
C LYS A 107 5.38 4.25 11.45
N ALA A 108 5.30 4.95 10.32
CA ALA A 108 4.35 6.05 10.18
C ALA A 108 2.89 5.52 10.20
N PRO A 109 1.92 6.26 10.76
CA PRO A 109 0.51 5.88 10.67
C PRO A 109 0.02 6.01 9.23
N ARG A 110 -0.93 5.18 8.80
CA ARG A 110 -1.49 5.18 7.42
C ARG A 110 -2.24 6.46 7.09
N PHE A 111 -3.00 6.97 8.06
CA PHE A 111 -3.76 8.19 7.98
C PHE A 111 -3.39 9.09 9.16
N ARG A 112 -3.41 10.40 8.94
CA ARG A 112 -3.16 11.42 9.95
C ARG A 112 -4.25 12.48 9.88
N VAL A 113 -4.51 13.17 10.99
CA VAL A 113 -5.36 14.36 10.97
C VAL A 113 -4.48 15.55 10.59
N LYS A 114 -4.91 16.30 9.58
CA LYS A 114 -4.30 17.56 9.16
C LYS A 114 -5.44 18.54 8.91
N ASP A 115 -5.38 19.71 9.55
CA ASP A 115 -6.40 20.77 9.44
C ASP A 115 -7.82 20.25 9.76
N GLY A 116 -7.94 19.50 10.86
CA GLY A 116 -9.20 18.86 11.29
C GLY A 116 -9.67 17.69 10.41
N THR A 117 -9.01 17.44 9.28
CA THR A 117 -9.43 16.43 8.29
C THR A 117 -8.52 15.21 8.35
N ARG A 118 -9.11 14.02 8.31
CA ARG A 118 -8.37 12.75 8.27
C ARG A 118 -7.93 12.44 6.85
N GLN A 119 -6.62 12.39 6.62
CA GLN A 119 -6.02 12.27 5.29
C GLN A 119 -4.97 11.14 5.25
N PRO A 120 -4.76 10.46 4.10
CA PRO A 120 -3.67 9.52 3.95
C PRO A 120 -2.32 10.18 4.24
N ASN A 121 -1.44 9.48 4.96
CA ASN A 121 -0.14 10.02 5.36
C ASN A 121 0.91 9.80 4.25
N PRO A 122 1.51 10.86 3.68
CA PRO A 122 2.55 10.74 2.65
C PRO A 122 3.84 10.08 3.12
N GLU A 123 4.07 9.99 4.43
CA GLU A 123 5.23 9.28 4.99
C GLU A 123 4.99 7.77 5.15
N TRP A 124 3.74 7.32 5.01
CA TRP A 124 3.41 5.91 5.18
C TRP A 124 3.93 5.06 4.02
N ARG A 125 4.40 3.86 4.34
CA ARG A 125 4.91 2.87 3.40
C ARG A 125 4.40 1.48 3.80
N THR A 126 4.14 0.63 2.81
CA THR A 126 3.65 -0.73 3.04
C THR A 126 4.70 -1.61 3.70
N PHE A 127 5.93 -1.54 3.18
CA PHE A 127 7.08 -2.23 3.75
C PHE A 127 7.78 -1.28 4.70
N VAL A 128 8.32 -1.78 5.80
CA VAL A 128 9.07 -0.97 6.76
C VAL A 128 10.27 -1.78 7.24
N VAL A 129 11.46 -1.18 7.13
CA VAL A 129 12.66 -1.69 7.78
C VAL A 129 12.83 -0.97 9.11
N THR A 130 13.11 -1.72 10.16
CA THR A 130 13.46 -1.18 11.47
C THR A 130 14.66 -1.91 12.02
N VAL A 131 15.59 -1.17 12.63
CA VAL A 131 16.59 -1.76 13.51
C VAL A 131 16.00 -2.00 14.89
N SER A 132 16.50 -3.02 15.60
CA SER A 132 16.11 -3.24 16.99
C SER A 132 16.51 -2.05 17.86
N LYS A 133 15.82 -1.84 18.99
CA LYS A 133 16.17 -0.75 19.94
C LYS A 133 17.62 -0.85 20.42
N SER A 134 18.14 -2.06 20.60
CA SER A 134 19.53 -2.30 21.02
C SER A 134 20.53 -1.93 19.91
N ALA A 135 20.24 -2.27 18.65
CA ALA A 135 21.05 -1.87 17.50
C ALA A 135 21.04 -0.34 17.30
N PHE A 136 19.88 0.30 17.46
CA PHE A 136 19.76 1.75 17.38
C PHE A 136 20.62 2.47 18.44
N LYS A 137 20.62 1.99 19.69
CA LYS A 137 21.49 2.52 20.75
C LYS A 137 22.99 2.37 20.45
N LYS A 138 23.36 1.43 19.58
CA LYS A 138 24.74 1.22 19.10
C LYS A 138 25.07 2.06 17.84
N GLY A 139 24.20 3.00 17.45
CA GLY A 139 24.41 3.89 16.31
C GLY A 139 23.98 3.32 14.96
N MET A 140 23.37 2.12 14.92
CA MET A 140 22.86 1.56 13.66
C MET A 140 21.57 2.26 13.24
N SER A 141 21.43 2.54 11.95
CA SER A 141 20.23 3.13 11.34
C SER A 141 19.52 2.12 10.41
N PRO A 142 18.19 2.22 10.22
CA PRO A 142 17.49 1.41 9.24
C PRO A 142 17.98 1.74 7.83
N ASP A 143 18.42 0.72 7.11
CA ASP A 143 18.81 0.82 5.70
C ASP A 143 17.73 0.19 4.82
N GLN A 144 17.22 0.95 3.84
CA GLN A 144 16.24 0.44 2.89
C GLN A 144 16.86 -0.59 1.93
N ASP A 145 18.18 -0.58 1.79
CA ASP A 145 18.91 -1.44 0.86
C ASP A 145 19.19 -2.84 1.44
N CYS A 146 18.94 -3.06 2.74
CA CYS A 146 19.08 -4.38 3.35
C CYS A 146 17.95 -5.38 2.99
N VAL A 147 16.90 -4.91 2.31
CA VAL A 147 15.78 -5.75 1.78
C VAL A 147 16.05 -6.20 0.34
N ARG A 148 17.24 -5.90 -0.22
CA ARG A 148 17.57 -6.15 -1.63
C ARG A 148 18.02 -7.58 -1.92
#